data_AF-A0A5A8ECP2-F1
#
_entry.id   AF-A0A5A8ECP2-F1
#
_cell.length_a   1.000
_cell.length_b   1.000
_cell.length_c   1.000
_cell.angle_alpha   90.00
_cell.angle_beta   90.00
_cell.angle_gamma   90.00
#
_symmetry.space_group_name_H-M   'P 1'
#
loop_
_entity.id
_entity.type
_entity.pdbx_description
1 polymer ?
#
loop_
_entity_poly.entity_id
_entity_poly.type
_entity_poly.pdbx_seq_one_letter_code
_entity_poly.pdbx_strand_id
1 'polypeptide(L)'
;MAFNYGAFPQTWEDPHHVTPETGAGGDNDPIDAIEIGQRQWGTGAVVRVKVLGVVALIDSGETDWKVVTISVEDPMASRLDDIEDVYTHMPGAIESFIEWLRLYKSHKGVVNEFGFDDKPQPRAYTEATIAETHAFWKKLVAEKGGAACV
;
A
#
# COMPACT_ATOMS: atom_id res chain seq x y z
N MET A 1 1.06 16.02 1.33
CA MET A 1 0.57 14.85 2.11
C MET A 1 1.48 14.68 3.31
N ALA A 2 1.03 14.00 4.37
CA ALA A 2 1.87 13.72 5.55
C ALA A 2 2.95 12.66 5.28
N PHE A 3 2.91 12.04 4.10
CA PHE A 3 3.77 10.97 3.61
C PHE A 3 4.05 11.18 2.11
N ASN A 4 5.07 10.50 1.59
CA ASN A 4 5.24 10.39 0.14
C ASN A 4 4.35 9.24 -0.37
N TYR A 5 3.76 9.44 -1.56
CA TYR A 5 2.84 8.48 -2.18
C TYR A 5 3.36 8.04 -3.54
N GLY A 6 3.23 6.76 -3.84
CA GLY A 6 3.57 6.17 -5.13
C GLY A 6 3.03 4.76 -5.23
N ALA A 7 3.63 3.94 -6.09
CA ALA A 7 3.25 2.55 -6.27
C ALA A 7 4.48 1.67 -6.48
N PHE A 8 4.36 0.37 -6.22
CA PHE A 8 5.39 -0.57 -6.65
C PHE A 8 5.26 -0.83 -8.16
N PRO A 9 6.34 -0.73 -8.94
CA PRO A 9 6.29 -1.13 -10.34
C PRO A 9 6.13 -2.64 -10.45
N GLN A 10 5.57 -3.10 -11.57
CA GLN A 10 5.38 -4.51 -11.88
C GLN A 10 4.44 -5.25 -10.91
N THR A 11 3.49 -4.54 -10.31
CA THR A 11 2.38 -5.12 -9.56
C THR A 11 1.08 -4.70 -10.24
N TRP A 12 0.01 -5.44 -9.94
CA TRP A 12 -1.32 -5.15 -10.42
C TRP A 12 -2.35 -5.78 -9.48
N GLU A 13 -3.31 -4.98 -9.03
CA GLU A 13 -4.47 -5.44 -8.28
C GLU A 13 -5.53 -5.94 -9.27
N ASP A 14 -5.62 -7.27 -9.44
CA ASP A 14 -6.51 -7.88 -10.42
C ASP A 14 -7.99 -7.64 -10.04
N PRO A 15 -8.79 -6.92 -10.85
CA PRO A 15 -10.20 -6.66 -10.57
C PRO A 15 -11.07 -7.91 -10.59
N HIS A 16 -10.56 -9.02 -11.13
CA HIS A 16 -11.25 -10.32 -11.14
C HIS A 16 -10.88 -11.19 -9.94
N HIS A 17 -9.86 -10.81 -9.16
CA HIS A 17 -9.47 -11.52 -7.94
C HIS A 17 -10.16 -10.91 -6.72
N VAL A 18 -11.04 -11.68 -6.08
CA VAL A 18 -11.69 -11.25 -4.83
C VAL A 18 -10.78 -11.55 -3.64
N THR A 19 -10.32 -10.49 -2.99
CA THR A 19 -9.56 -10.57 -1.74
C THR A 19 -10.51 -10.96 -0.60
N PRO A 20 -10.29 -12.08 0.10
CA PRO A 20 -11.22 -12.55 1.14
C PRO A 20 -11.46 -11.55 2.28
N GLU A 21 -10.44 -10.78 2.65
CA GLU A 21 -10.48 -9.89 3.81
C GLU A 21 -11.17 -8.55 3.56
N THR A 22 -11.33 -8.18 2.29
CA THR A 22 -12.12 -7.02 1.86
C THR A 22 -13.45 -7.42 1.23
N GLY A 23 -13.56 -8.66 0.72
CA GLY A 23 -14.71 -9.13 -0.06
C GLY A 23 -14.84 -8.48 -1.44
N ALA A 24 -13.79 -7.79 -1.92
CA ALA A 24 -13.80 -6.97 -3.12
C ALA A 24 -12.74 -7.40 -4.15
N GLY A 25 -12.99 -7.09 -5.43
CA GLY A 25 -11.97 -7.17 -6.49
C GLY A 25 -10.91 -6.07 -6.33
N GLY A 26 -9.74 -6.21 -6.94
CA GLY A 26 -8.73 -5.14 -6.99
C GLY A 26 -9.21 -3.89 -7.77
N ASP A 27 -8.63 -2.73 -7.48
CA ASP A 27 -8.94 -1.44 -8.13
C ASP A 27 -8.38 -1.30 -9.55
N ASN A 28 -7.73 -2.35 -10.08
CA ASN A 28 -7.11 -2.41 -11.39
C ASN A 28 -5.89 -1.48 -11.56
N ASP A 29 -5.25 -1.03 -10.48
CA ASP A 29 -4.00 -0.24 -10.50
C ASP A 29 -2.81 -1.05 -9.95
N PRO A 30 -1.56 -0.55 -10.06
CA PRO A 30 -0.43 -1.09 -9.31
C PRO A 30 -0.58 -0.86 -7.82
N ILE A 31 -0.14 -1.83 -7.00
CA ILE A 31 -0.24 -1.74 -5.53
C ILE A 31 0.42 -0.47 -4.97
N ASP A 32 -0.28 0.25 -4.10
CA ASP A 32 0.16 1.55 -3.60
C ASP A 32 1.23 1.46 -2.51
N ALA A 33 2.10 2.46 -2.51
CA ALA A 33 3.18 2.61 -1.55
C ALA A 33 3.11 3.97 -0.83
N ILE A 34 3.15 3.90 0.50
CA ILE A 34 3.17 5.02 1.43
C ILE A 34 4.53 5.03 2.10
N GLU A 35 5.36 6.02 1.78
CA GLU A 35 6.71 6.13 2.32
C GLU A 35 6.74 7.16 3.45
N ILE A 36 7.07 6.70 4.66
CA ILE A 36 6.93 7.45 5.92
C ILE A 36 8.23 8.15 6.38
N GLY A 37 9.29 8.07 5.58
CA GLY A 37 10.57 8.71 5.88
C GLY A 37 10.49 10.23 5.89
N GLN A 38 11.51 10.86 6.47
CA GLN A 38 11.54 12.31 6.67
C GLN A 38 11.77 13.11 5.38
N ARG A 39 12.32 12.48 4.34
CA ARG A 39 12.68 13.16 3.09
C ARG A 39 11.48 13.27 2.17
N GLN A 40 11.22 14.46 1.65
CA GLN A 40 10.22 14.67 0.60
C GLN A 40 10.84 14.32 -0.77
N TRP A 41 10.18 13.45 -1.52
CA TRP A 41 10.61 13.06 -2.87
C TRP A 41 9.88 13.84 -3.95
N GLY A 42 10.52 14.01 -5.11
CA GLY A 42 9.87 14.56 -6.29
C GLY A 42 9.04 13.51 -7.03
N THR A 43 7.96 13.93 -7.70
CA THR A 43 7.17 13.05 -8.57
C THR A 43 8.04 12.35 -9.60
N GLY A 44 7.87 11.04 -9.76
CA GLY A 44 8.68 10.21 -10.66
C GLY A 44 10.02 9.74 -10.07
N ALA A 45 10.32 10.07 -8.81
CA ALA A 45 11.48 9.50 -8.12
C ALA A 45 11.32 7.97 -7.95
N VAL A 46 12.40 7.24 -8.19
CA VAL A 46 12.49 5.80 -7.91
C VAL A 46 13.32 5.62 -6.64
N VAL A 47 12.68 5.13 -5.59
CA VAL A 47 13.26 5.05 -4.24
C VAL A 47 13.33 3.59 -3.81
N ARG A 48 14.47 3.18 -3.23
CA ARG A 48 14.57 1.87 -2.58
C ARG A 48 13.99 1.96 -1.17
N VAL A 49 13.04 1.10 -0.87
CA VAL A 49 12.32 1.11 0.41
C VAL A 49 12.37 -0.26 1.09
N LYS A 50 12.24 -0.25 2.42
CA LYS A 50 11.85 -1.42 3.21
C LYS A 50 10.32 -1.44 3.34
N VAL A 51 9.74 -2.62 3.23
CA VAL A 51 8.31 -2.84 3.53
C VAL A 51 8.15 -3.10 5.03
N LEU A 52 7.14 -2.47 5.63
CA LEU A 52 6.89 -2.54 7.08
C LEU A 52 5.55 -3.20 7.39
N GLY A 53 4.52 -2.87 6.62
CA GLY A 53 3.17 -3.42 6.79
C GLY A 53 2.26 -3.02 5.63
N VAL A 54 1.02 -3.48 5.67
CA VAL A 54 0.01 -3.13 4.65
C VAL A 54 -1.35 -2.90 5.29
N VAL A 55 -2.09 -1.93 4.78
CA VAL A 55 -3.48 -1.65 5.17
C VAL A 55 -4.41 -2.07 4.02
N ALA A 56 -5.45 -2.83 4.34
CA ALA A 56 -6.47 -3.27 3.39
C ALA A 56 -7.57 -2.21 3.29
N LEU A 57 -7.39 -1.16 2.48
CA LEU A 57 -8.45 -0.18 2.25
C LEU A 57 -9.55 -0.79 1.37
N ILE A 58 -10.79 -0.49 1.70
CA ILE A 58 -11.94 -0.72 0.82
C ILE A 58 -12.33 0.64 0.27
N ASP A 59 -11.85 0.96 -0.93
CA ASP A 59 -12.13 2.24 -1.58
C ASP A 59 -13.27 2.07 -2.58
N SER A 60 -14.44 2.63 -2.25
CA SER A 60 -15.60 2.63 -3.16
C SER A 60 -16.04 1.23 -3.63
N GLY A 61 -15.77 0.19 -2.82
CA GLY A 61 -16.11 -1.21 -3.10
C GLY A 61 -15.00 -2.02 -3.76
N GLU A 62 -13.81 -1.45 -3.92
CA GLU A 62 -12.62 -2.10 -4.48
C GLU A 62 -11.58 -2.33 -3.37
N THR A 63 -10.80 -3.41 -3.51
CA THR A 63 -9.60 -3.63 -2.71
C THR A 63 -8.54 -2.64 -3.20
N ASP A 64 -7.97 -1.91 -2.26
CA ASP A 64 -6.96 -0.90 -2.52
C ASP A 64 -5.86 -1.02 -1.44
N TRP A 65 -4.83 -1.82 -1.70
CA TRP A 65 -3.80 -2.08 -0.69
C TRP A 65 -2.85 -0.90 -0.54
N LYS A 66 -2.73 -0.39 0.69
CA LYS A 66 -1.77 0.68 1.01
C LYS A 66 -0.57 0.13 1.77
N VAL A 67 0.55 -0.09 1.08
CA VAL A 67 1.78 -0.61 1.70
C VAL A 67 2.52 0.49 2.44
N VAL A 68 2.78 0.29 3.73
CA VAL A 68 3.61 1.16 4.56
C VAL A 68 5.07 0.80 4.36
N THR A 69 5.87 1.79 3.99
CA THR A 69 7.28 1.63 3.62
C THR A 69 8.15 2.74 4.22
N ILE A 70 9.46 2.51 4.25
CA ILE A 70 10.44 3.56 4.57
C ILE A 70 11.64 3.45 3.63
N SER A 71 12.17 4.59 3.19
CA SER A 71 13.42 4.65 2.42
C SER A 71 14.56 3.93 3.15
N VAL A 72 15.34 3.10 2.43
CA VAL A 72 16.53 2.44 3.00
C VAL A 72 17.62 3.42 3.43
N GLU A 73 17.54 4.67 2.97
CA GLU A 73 18.48 5.75 3.31
C GLU A 73 18.00 6.60 4.49
N ASP A 74 16.78 6.36 5.00
CA ASP A 74 16.26 7.08 6.15
C ASP A 74 17.02 6.68 7.43
N PRO A 75 17.39 7.64 8.31
CA PRO A 75 18.04 7.33 9.59
C PRO A 75 17.24 6.34 10.47
N MET A 76 15.91 6.34 10.37
CA MET A 76 15.03 5.42 11.10
C MET A 76 14.92 4.04 10.47
N ALA A 77 15.38 3.84 9.23
CA ALA A 77 15.24 2.55 8.53
C ALA A 77 15.91 1.38 9.27
N SER A 78 16.97 1.66 10.04
CA SER A 78 17.66 0.66 10.87
C SER A 78 16.88 0.22 12.11
N ARG A 79 15.80 0.91 12.45
CA ARG A 79 14.95 0.66 13.63
C ARG A 79 13.56 0.16 13.27
N LEU A 80 13.24 0.07 11.99
CA LEU A 80 11.91 -0.23 11.48
C LEU A 80 11.99 -1.44 10.56
N ASP A 81 11.69 -2.63 11.08
CA ASP A 81 11.71 -3.91 10.35
C ASP A 81 10.32 -4.52 10.19
N ASP A 82 9.36 -4.12 11.02
CA ASP A 82 7.94 -4.52 10.94
C ASP A 82 7.03 -3.35 11.35
N ILE A 83 5.71 -3.53 11.23
CA ILE A 83 4.71 -2.50 11.53
C ILE A 83 4.70 -2.12 13.02
N GLU A 84 4.99 -3.07 13.90
CA GLU A 84 5.09 -2.87 15.36
C GLU A 84 6.19 -1.87 15.75
N ASP A 85 7.27 -1.83 14.97
CA ASP A 85 8.36 -0.88 15.18
C ASP A 85 7.90 0.56 14.89
N VAL A 86 6.95 0.74 13.96
CA VAL A 86 6.39 2.05 13.64
C VAL A 86 5.59 2.58 14.83
N TYR A 87 4.76 1.74 15.46
CA TYR A 87 4.04 2.13 16.69
C TYR A 87 5.00 2.51 17.82
N THR A 88 6.14 1.82 17.91
CA THR A 88 7.14 2.05 18.97
C THR A 88 7.96 3.30 18.74
N HIS A 89 8.42 3.53 17.51
CA HIS A 89 9.41 4.55 17.18
C HIS A 89 8.83 5.81 16.52
N MET A 90 7.61 5.72 16.01
CA MET A 90 6.88 6.81 15.35
C MET A 90 5.42 6.84 15.85
N PRO A 91 5.20 7.05 17.17
CA PRO A 91 3.87 6.96 17.76
C PRO A 91 2.89 7.94 17.12
N GLY A 92 1.70 7.43 16.75
CA GLY A 92 0.65 8.21 16.08
C GLY A 92 0.76 8.25 14.55
N ALA A 93 1.85 7.77 13.95
CA ALA A 93 2.03 7.82 12.50
C ALA A 93 1.02 6.93 11.76
N ILE A 94 0.85 5.69 12.21
CA ILE A 94 -0.09 4.73 11.60
C ILE A 94 -1.53 5.16 11.84
N GLU A 95 -1.86 5.61 13.05
CA GLU A 95 -3.19 6.08 13.41
C GLU A 95 -3.59 7.29 12.57
N SER A 96 -2.71 8.28 12.43
CA SER A 96 -2.94 9.46 11.59
C SER A 96 -3.11 9.09 10.12
N PHE A 97 -2.35 8.09 9.65
CA PHE A 97 -2.44 7.59 8.29
C PHE A 97 -3.77 6.88 8.01
N ILE A 98 -4.21 5.97 8.89
CA ILE A 98 -5.50 5.27 8.78
C ILE A 98 -6.66 6.27 8.84
N GLU A 99 -6.60 7.25 9.74
CA GLU A 99 -7.61 8.31 9.83
C GLU A 99 -7.67 9.14 8.54
N TRP A 100 -6.52 9.49 7.98
CA TRP A 100 -6.47 10.20 6.70
C TRP A 100 -7.12 9.38 5.58
N LEU A 101 -6.77 8.10 5.45
CA LEU A 101 -7.37 7.21 4.44
C LEU A 101 -8.88 7.05 4.61
N ARG A 102 -9.36 7.04 5.86
CA ARG A 102 -10.80 6.96 6.16
C ARG A 102 -11.56 8.19 5.69
N LEU A 103 -10.96 9.37 5.83
CA LEU A 103 -11.66 10.65 5.73
C LEU A 103 -11.33 11.48 4.49
N TYR A 104 -10.31 11.14 3.69
CA TYR A 104 -9.88 12.02 2.60
C TYR A 104 -10.94 12.25 1.51
N LYS A 105 -11.90 11.33 1.36
CA LYS A 105 -13.06 11.45 0.45
C LYS A 105 -14.35 11.93 1.14
N SER A 106 -14.31 12.29 2.44
CA SER A 106 -15.49 12.71 3.21
C SER A 106 -16.19 13.94 2.65
N HIS A 107 -15.45 14.83 1.98
CA HIS A 107 -16.02 15.98 1.27
C HIS A 107 -16.92 15.59 0.09
N LYS A 108 -16.88 14.33 -0.35
CA LYS A 108 -17.77 13.73 -1.36
C LYS A 108 -18.85 12.82 -0.72
N GLY A 109 -18.95 12.80 0.62
CA GLY A 109 -19.85 11.93 1.35
C GLY A 109 -19.41 10.47 1.43
N VAL A 110 -18.15 10.17 1.08
CA VAL A 110 -17.57 8.82 1.15
C VAL A 110 -16.66 8.71 2.37
N VAL A 111 -16.89 7.69 3.19
CA VAL A 111 -16.02 7.30 4.30
C VAL A 111 -15.53 5.90 3.98
N ASN A 112 -14.21 5.72 3.88
CA ASN A 112 -13.66 4.42 3.50
C ASN A 112 -13.70 3.44 4.68
N GLU A 113 -13.82 2.16 4.33
CA GLU A 113 -13.76 1.03 5.26
C GLU A 113 -12.44 0.29 5.08
N PHE A 114 -12.14 -0.65 5.98
CA PHE A 114 -10.92 -1.44 5.92
C PHE A 114 -11.19 -2.91 6.22
N GLY A 115 -10.39 -3.79 5.65
CA GLY A 115 -10.29 -5.18 6.09
C GLY A 115 -9.59 -5.31 7.46
N PHE A 116 -9.51 -6.54 7.97
CA PHE A 116 -8.77 -6.88 9.19
C PHE A 116 -9.12 -6.07 10.45
N ASP A 117 -10.39 -5.71 10.64
CA ASP A 117 -10.82 -4.87 11.77
C ASP A 117 -10.02 -3.55 11.87
N ASP A 118 -9.76 -2.92 10.72
CA ASP A 118 -8.98 -1.68 10.59
C ASP A 118 -7.50 -1.79 10.99
N LYS A 119 -6.95 -3.01 11.10
CA LYS A 119 -5.56 -3.23 11.53
C LYS A 119 -4.63 -3.47 10.35
N PRO A 120 -3.49 -2.77 10.30
CA PRO A 120 -2.41 -3.12 9.40
C PRO A 120 -1.95 -4.56 9.62
N GLN A 121 -1.55 -5.22 8.53
CA GLN A 121 -0.91 -6.52 8.57
C GLN A 121 0.62 -6.38 8.59
N PRO A 122 1.34 -7.32 9.23
CA PRO A 122 2.78 -7.23 9.39
C PRO A 122 3.52 -7.41 8.07
N ARG A 123 4.82 -7.18 8.11
CA ARG A 123 5.72 -7.31 6.96
C ARG A 123 5.58 -8.64 6.21
N ALA A 124 5.49 -9.76 6.93
CA ALA A 124 5.41 -11.08 6.29
C ALA A 124 4.15 -11.23 5.41
N TYR A 125 3.01 -10.72 5.86
CA TYR A 125 1.78 -10.70 5.07
C TYR A 125 1.93 -9.75 3.87
N THR A 126 2.50 -8.57 4.12
CA THR A 126 2.76 -7.55 3.12
C THR A 126 3.61 -8.06 1.95
N GLU A 127 4.69 -8.79 2.24
CA GLU A 127 5.55 -9.40 1.23
C GLU A 127 4.78 -10.43 0.39
N ALA A 128 3.86 -11.18 0.99
CA ALA A 128 3.00 -12.12 0.27
C ALA A 128 2.00 -11.39 -0.66
N THR A 129 1.36 -10.32 -0.19
CA THR A 129 0.46 -9.48 -1.00
C THR A 129 1.17 -8.86 -2.20
N ILE A 130 2.39 -8.34 -2.00
CA ILE A 130 3.21 -7.80 -3.11
C ILE A 130 3.58 -8.91 -4.10
N ALA A 131 3.93 -10.10 -3.60
CA ALA A 131 4.27 -11.23 -4.47
C ALA A 131 3.07 -11.69 -5.31
N GLU A 132 1.87 -11.68 -4.74
CA GLU A 132 0.63 -12.02 -5.42
C GLU A 132 0.27 -11.01 -6.52
N THR A 133 0.25 -9.71 -6.19
CA THR A 133 -0.01 -8.65 -7.17
C THR A 133 1.05 -8.60 -8.28
N HIS A 134 2.31 -8.94 -7.97
CA HIS A 134 3.35 -9.14 -8.98
C HIS A 134 3.07 -10.35 -9.89
N ALA A 135 2.53 -11.45 -9.34
CA ALA A 135 2.14 -12.61 -10.14
C ALA A 135 0.95 -12.29 -11.06
N PHE A 136 -0.01 -11.48 -10.61
CA PHE A 136 -1.10 -10.97 -11.45
C PHE A 136 -0.56 -10.10 -12.59
N TRP A 137 0.32 -9.15 -12.29
CA TRP A 137 0.98 -8.33 -13.31
C TRP A 137 1.72 -9.17 -14.37
N LYS A 138 2.44 -10.22 -13.96
CA LYS A 138 3.11 -11.13 -14.90
C LYS A 138 2.14 -11.78 -15.88
N LYS A 139 0.97 -12.23 -15.39
CA LYS A 139 -0.08 -12.82 -16.24
C LYS A 139 -0.61 -11.77 -17.21
N LEU A 140 -0.94 -10.57 -16.70
CA LEU A 140 -1.44 -9.47 -17.51
C LEU A 140 -0.50 -9.11 -18.68
N VAL A 141 0.80 -8.97 -18.39
CA VAL A 141 1.81 -8.63 -19.42
C VAL A 141 1.97 -9.75 -20.44
N ALA A 142 1.92 -11.01 -20.00
CA ALA A 142 2.01 -12.17 -20.89
C ALA A 142 0.80 -12.25 -21.84
N GLU A 143 -0.41 -11.99 -21.33
CA GLU A 143 -1.65 -12.03 -22.11
C GLU A 143 -1.77 -10.87 -23.11
N LYS A 144 -1.32 -9.66 -22.74
CA LYS A 144 -1.38 -8.47 -23.60
C LYS A 144 -0.14 -8.25 -24.48
N GLY A 145 0.79 -9.21 -24.53
CA GLY A 145 1.91 -9.19 -25.47
C GLY A 145 3.01 -8.16 -25.18
N GLY A 146 3.35 -7.93 -23.90
CA GLY A 146 4.49 -7.08 -23.51
C GLY A 146 4.24 -5.57 -23.51
N ALA A 147 3.05 -5.13 -23.93
CA ALA A 147 2.62 -3.73 -23.95
C ALA A 147 1.50 -3.43 -22.92
N ALA A 148 1.26 -4.31 -21.95
CA ALA A 148 0.38 -4.00 -20.83
C ALA A 148 0.98 -2.87 -20.00
N CYS A 149 0.49 -1.66 -20.19
CA CYS A 149 0.54 -0.64 -19.16
C CYS A 149 -0.72 -0.80 -18.29
N VAL A 150 -0.51 -0.81 -16.98
CA VAL A 150 -1.50 -0.44 -15.99
C VAL A 150 -1.02 0.90 -15.44
#